data_AF-A0A1C4WJ11-F1
#
_entry.id   AF-A0A1C4WJ11-F1
#
_cell.length_a   1.000
_cell.length_b   1.000
_cell.length_c   1.000
_cell.angle_alpha   90.00
_cell.angle_beta   90.00
_cell.angle_gamma   90.00
#
_symmetry.space_group_name_H-M   'P 1'
#
loop_
_entity.id
_entity.type
_entity.pdbx_description
1 polymer ?
#
loop_
_entity_poly.entity_id
_entity_poly.type
_entity_poly.pdbx_seq_one_letter_code
_entity_poly.pdbx_strand_id
1 'polypeptide(L)'
;MGKQQDVGEADRHSESGTTAHRPIGGSADARLALAQDPTTPQMTLIDLASDPSVLVRKAVASRADAPAQALRPLTRDHDRQVREAVARNPSTSIANLMRLVKDADRWVRWAVAGNPACDESIRQVMSQTSDKELRGLLAESRELEPELAAKLIDDVSPEVRERLATHTHDPDVINALLADRTARVRKGVARNPRTTAEQRSALAADPVVDVRAALVRAVELDDADLARLVDDRAVQVRLAMATSEFVPPHIRQALARDADEMVASAARDYRPGAGNASAVRAPRIAHRPSAGAGRSGGGTAR
;
A
#
# COMPACT_ATOMS: atom_id res chain seq x y z
N MET A 1 -17.63 -29.50 -82.06
CA MET A 1 -19.06 -29.14 -82.07
C MET A 1 -19.49 -28.95 -80.62
N GLY A 2 -19.47 -27.73 -80.07
CA GLY A 2 -20.58 -26.77 -80.05
C GLY A 2 -21.32 -26.90 -78.71
N LYS A 3 -21.63 -25.89 -77.90
CA LYS A 3 -21.56 -24.43 -77.99
C LYS A 3 -21.43 -23.88 -76.55
N GLN A 4 -20.76 -22.74 -76.43
CA GLN A 4 -20.90 -21.78 -75.32
C GLN A 4 -22.35 -21.36 -75.11
N GLN A 5 -22.74 -21.19 -73.85
CA GLN A 5 -23.59 -20.08 -73.43
C GLN A 5 -23.19 -19.64 -72.02
N ASP A 6 -22.76 -18.38 -72.01
CA ASP A 6 -22.37 -17.54 -70.88
C ASP A 6 -23.60 -16.74 -70.49
N VAL A 7 -24.01 -16.78 -69.22
CA VAL A 7 -24.89 -15.78 -68.61
C VAL A 7 -24.44 -15.62 -67.17
N GLY A 8 -23.84 -14.46 -66.90
CA GLY A 8 -23.36 -14.10 -65.58
C GLY A 8 -24.49 -13.84 -64.59
N GLU A 9 -24.24 -14.17 -63.33
CA GLU A 9 -24.92 -13.58 -62.20
C GLU A 9 -23.90 -13.32 -61.10
N ALA A 10 -23.74 -12.04 -60.79
CA ALA A 10 -22.83 -11.51 -59.80
C ALA A 10 -23.57 -11.34 -58.47
N ASP A 11 -23.28 -12.21 -57.50
CA ASP A 11 -23.59 -12.01 -56.08
C ASP A 11 -22.25 -11.92 -55.32
N ARG A 12 -21.77 -10.71 -55.01
CA ARG A 12 -22.17 -9.82 -53.91
C ARG A 12 -21.90 -10.40 -52.51
N HIS A 13 -21.08 -9.62 -51.78
CA HIS A 13 -20.88 -9.60 -50.33
C HIS A 13 -20.00 -10.69 -49.70
N SER A 14 -18.70 -10.63 -49.98
CA SER A 14 -17.68 -10.94 -48.98
C SER A 14 -17.32 -9.65 -48.23
N GLU A 15 -18.15 -9.22 -47.28
CA GLU A 15 -17.74 -8.25 -46.27
C GLU A 15 -17.14 -9.02 -45.09
N SER A 16 -15.82 -9.03 -45.07
CA SER A 16 -15.00 -9.37 -43.91
C SER A 16 -15.37 -8.46 -42.74
N GLY A 17 -16.14 -9.00 -41.79
CA GLY A 17 -16.52 -8.34 -40.55
C GLY A 17 -15.30 -8.07 -39.65
N THR A 18 -14.56 -7.02 -39.97
CA THR A 18 -13.73 -6.33 -38.98
C THR A 18 -14.70 -5.47 -38.17
N THR A 19 -15.06 -5.90 -36.97
CA THR A 19 -15.84 -5.09 -36.03
C THR A 19 -15.01 -3.87 -35.64
N ALA A 20 -15.09 -2.82 -36.45
CA ALA A 20 -14.59 -1.51 -36.10
C ALA A 20 -15.39 -1.04 -34.89
N HIS A 21 -14.75 -1.09 -33.72
CA HIS A 21 -15.31 -0.65 -32.45
C HIS A 21 -15.65 0.84 -32.56
N ARG A 22 -16.93 1.16 -32.71
CA ARG A 22 -17.37 2.55 -32.82
C ARG A 22 -17.18 3.21 -31.45
N PRO A 23 -16.35 4.26 -31.32
CA PRO A 23 -16.22 4.94 -30.05
C PRO A 23 -17.57 5.53 -29.66
N ILE A 24 -17.92 5.44 -28.37
CA ILE A 24 -19.10 6.12 -27.84
C ILE A 24 -18.95 7.61 -28.19
N GLY A 25 -19.86 8.15 -28.99
CA GLY A 25 -19.82 9.55 -29.41
C GLY A 25 -20.07 10.49 -28.22
N GLY A 26 -19.37 11.63 -28.17
CA GLY A 26 -19.54 12.64 -27.12
C GLY A 26 -18.22 13.28 -26.68
N SER A 27 -18.29 14.30 -25.81
CA SER A 27 -17.09 14.88 -25.17
C SER A 27 -16.45 13.88 -24.20
N ALA A 28 -15.16 14.06 -23.90
CA ALA A 28 -14.48 13.24 -22.90
C ALA A 28 -15.18 13.33 -21.52
N ASP A 29 -15.71 14.50 -21.18
CA ASP A 29 -16.45 14.72 -19.93
C ASP A 29 -17.78 13.95 -19.89
N ALA A 30 -18.51 13.88 -21.00
CA ALA A 30 -19.74 13.10 -21.08
C ALA A 30 -19.46 11.60 -20.92
N ARG A 31 -18.40 11.09 -21.53
CA ARG A 31 -17.98 9.68 -21.37
C ARG A 31 -17.45 9.38 -19.97
N LEU A 32 -16.78 10.34 -19.34
CA LEU A 32 -16.36 10.24 -17.95
C LEU A 32 -17.57 10.18 -17.01
N ALA A 33 -18.58 11.02 -17.23
CA ALA A 33 -19.83 10.98 -16.48
C ALA A 33 -20.52 9.61 -16.62
N LEU A 34 -20.59 9.06 -17.83
CA LEU A 34 -21.10 7.69 -18.06
C LEU A 34 -20.29 6.64 -17.31
N ALA A 35 -18.95 6.71 -17.33
CA ALA A 35 -18.10 5.77 -16.59
C ALA A 35 -18.33 5.86 -15.07
N GLN A 36 -18.70 7.02 -14.55
CA GLN A 36 -18.94 7.25 -13.11
C GLN A 36 -20.37 6.91 -12.68
N ASP A 37 -21.33 6.91 -13.60
CA ASP A 37 -22.74 6.66 -13.30
C ASP A 37 -22.99 5.19 -12.92
N PRO A 38 -23.45 4.87 -11.70
CA PRO A 38 -23.74 3.52 -11.26
C PRO A 38 -24.76 2.78 -12.13
N THR A 39 -25.63 3.50 -12.84
CA THR A 39 -26.69 2.93 -13.67
C THR A 39 -26.25 2.59 -15.09
N THR A 40 -25.01 2.93 -15.46
CA THR A 40 -24.47 2.67 -16.80
C THR A 40 -24.45 1.16 -17.10
N PRO A 41 -25.04 0.72 -18.22
CA PRO A 41 -25.07 -0.69 -18.60
C PRO A 41 -23.67 -1.30 -18.73
N GLN A 42 -23.54 -2.57 -18.38
CA GLN A 42 -22.24 -3.29 -18.43
C GLN A 42 -21.59 -3.26 -19.82
N MET A 43 -22.38 -3.33 -20.90
CA MET A 43 -21.87 -3.26 -22.27
C MET A 43 -21.18 -1.93 -22.55
N THR A 44 -21.77 -0.82 -22.11
CA THR A 44 -21.18 0.51 -22.22
C THR A 44 -19.87 0.60 -21.42
N LEU A 45 -19.79 -0.02 -20.24
CA LEU A 45 -18.54 -0.06 -19.46
C LEU A 45 -17.44 -0.87 -20.17
N ILE A 46 -17.80 -1.94 -20.88
CA ILE A 46 -16.87 -2.73 -21.69
C ILE A 46 -16.31 -1.86 -22.83
N ASP A 47 -17.17 -1.10 -23.50
CA ASP A 47 -16.76 -0.18 -24.56
C ASP A 47 -15.85 0.95 -24.02
N LEU A 48 -16.21 1.55 -22.89
CA LEU A 48 -15.45 2.61 -22.22
C LEU A 48 -14.09 2.12 -21.66
N ALA A 49 -13.89 0.82 -21.47
CA ALA A 49 -12.60 0.27 -21.09
C ALA A 49 -11.53 0.44 -22.21
N SER A 50 -11.95 0.71 -23.45
CA SER A 50 -11.05 1.00 -24.57
C SER A 50 -11.00 2.50 -24.91
N ASP A 51 -11.54 3.37 -24.06
CA ASP A 51 -11.62 4.81 -24.34
C ASP A 51 -10.23 5.45 -24.52
N PRO A 52 -10.03 6.39 -25.47
CA PRO A 52 -8.76 7.11 -25.60
C PRO A 52 -8.35 7.86 -24.34
N SER A 53 -9.31 8.34 -23.54
CA SER A 53 -9.04 9.08 -22.30
C SER A 53 -8.67 8.15 -21.15
N VAL A 54 -7.47 8.38 -20.59
CA VAL A 54 -6.99 7.71 -19.38
C VAL A 54 -7.96 7.89 -18.21
N LEU A 55 -8.57 9.08 -18.07
CA LEU A 55 -9.52 9.36 -16.98
C LEU A 55 -10.78 8.50 -17.07
N VAL A 56 -11.28 8.26 -18.29
CA VAL A 56 -12.45 7.41 -18.53
C VAL A 56 -12.11 5.95 -18.21
N ARG A 57 -11.00 5.42 -18.74
CA ARG A 57 -10.57 4.03 -18.46
C ARG A 57 -10.31 3.80 -16.98
N LYS A 58 -9.68 4.77 -16.29
CA LYS A 58 -9.46 4.73 -14.83
C LYS A 58 -10.78 4.77 -14.07
N ALA A 59 -11.76 5.56 -14.50
CA ALA A 59 -13.07 5.60 -13.89
C ALA A 59 -13.75 4.22 -13.98
N VAL A 60 -13.76 3.58 -15.16
CA VAL A 60 -14.26 2.20 -15.33
C VAL A 60 -13.53 1.23 -14.40
N ALA A 61 -12.19 1.26 -14.38
CA ALA A 61 -11.37 0.39 -13.53
C ALA A 61 -11.63 0.56 -12.03
N SER A 62 -12.08 1.75 -11.59
CA SER A 62 -12.30 2.07 -10.18
C SER A 62 -13.68 1.66 -9.67
N ARG A 63 -14.57 1.17 -10.54
CA ARG A 63 -15.93 0.80 -10.16
C ARG A 63 -16.00 -0.56 -9.49
N ALA A 64 -16.59 -0.63 -8.30
CA ALA A 64 -16.79 -1.90 -7.59
C ALA A 64 -17.67 -2.90 -8.35
N ASP A 65 -18.55 -2.45 -9.24
CA ASP A 65 -19.42 -3.28 -10.08
C ASP A 65 -18.89 -3.49 -11.51
N ALA A 66 -17.63 -3.11 -11.78
CA ALA A 66 -17.05 -3.27 -13.11
C ALA A 66 -17.08 -4.76 -13.55
N PRO A 67 -17.61 -5.06 -14.75
CA PRO A 67 -17.62 -6.42 -15.25
C PRO A 67 -16.19 -6.90 -15.53
N ALA A 68 -15.91 -8.18 -15.27
CA ALA A 68 -14.58 -8.76 -15.49
C ALA A 68 -14.08 -8.60 -16.93
N GLN A 69 -14.98 -8.55 -17.91
CA GLN A 69 -14.67 -8.31 -19.33
C GLN A 69 -14.12 -6.90 -19.57
N ALA A 70 -14.57 -5.88 -18.83
CA ALA A 70 -14.03 -4.52 -18.88
C ALA A 70 -12.67 -4.43 -18.16
N LEU A 71 -12.50 -5.12 -17.02
CA LEU A 71 -11.26 -5.07 -16.24
C LEU A 71 -10.08 -5.80 -16.90
N ARG A 72 -10.36 -6.91 -17.60
CA ARG A 72 -9.32 -7.76 -18.21
C ARG A 72 -8.36 -7.00 -19.15
N PRO A 73 -8.81 -6.23 -20.17
CA PRO A 73 -7.90 -5.48 -21.03
C PRO A 73 -7.10 -4.42 -20.26
N LEU A 74 -7.74 -3.78 -19.26
CA LEU A 74 -7.12 -2.74 -18.44
C LEU A 74 -5.96 -3.25 -17.56
N THR A 75 -5.84 -4.57 -17.33
CA THR A 75 -4.65 -5.15 -16.69
C THR A 75 -3.35 -4.93 -17.47
N ARG A 76 -3.45 -4.59 -18.75
CA ARG A 76 -2.31 -4.30 -19.64
C ARG A 76 -2.32 -2.86 -20.15
N ASP A 77 -3.10 -1.98 -19.50
CA ASP A 77 -3.18 -0.59 -19.89
C ASP A 77 -1.78 0.05 -19.90
N HIS A 78 -1.51 0.93 -20.87
CA HIS A 78 -0.26 1.66 -20.91
C HIS A 78 -0.09 2.60 -19.72
N ASP A 79 -1.19 3.13 -19.19
CA ASP A 79 -1.18 4.01 -18.04
C ASP A 79 -1.11 3.22 -16.72
N ARG A 80 -0.10 3.53 -15.91
CA ARG A 80 0.13 2.92 -14.61
C ARG A 80 -1.05 3.11 -13.65
N GLN A 81 -1.69 4.28 -13.64
CA GLN A 81 -2.79 4.58 -12.73
C GLN A 81 -4.03 3.75 -13.04
N VAL A 82 -4.25 3.40 -14.31
CA VAL A 82 -5.34 2.51 -14.72
C VAL A 82 -5.07 1.09 -14.23
N ARG A 83 -3.85 0.56 -14.44
CA ARG A 83 -3.47 -0.78 -13.93
C ARG A 83 -3.55 -0.84 -12.40
N GLU A 84 -3.12 0.21 -11.71
CA GLU A 84 -3.24 0.36 -10.25
C GLU A 84 -4.71 0.37 -9.79
N ALA A 85 -5.60 1.04 -10.53
CA ALA A 85 -7.03 1.04 -10.24
C ALA A 85 -7.65 -0.36 -10.39
N VAL A 86 -7.28 -1.11 -11.45
CA VAL A 86 -7.69 -2.52 -11.59
C VAL A 86 -7.16 -3.35 -10.43
N ALA A 87 -5.89 -3.19 -10.05
CA ALA A 87 -5.29 -3.93 -8.94
C ALA A 87 -5.99 -3.66 -7.59
N ARG A 88 -6.53 -2.45 -7.35
CA ARG A 88 -7.29 -2.13 -6.12
C ARG A 88 -8.75 -2.56 -6.16
N ASN A 89 -9.29 -2.85 -7.33
CA ASN A 89 -10.72 -3.12 -7.48
C ASN A 89 -11.10 -4.47 -6.84
N PRO A 90 -12.05 -4.51 -5.88
CA PRO A 90 -12.48 -5.75 -5.22
C PRO A 90 -13.08 -6.80 -6.18
N SER A 91 -13.58 -6.39 -7.33
CA SER A 91 -14.14 -7.25 -8.37
C SER A 91 -13.09 -7.77 -9.36
N THR A 92 -11.81 -7.44 -9.17
CA THR A 92 -10.73 -7.99 -9.98
C THR A 92 -10.52 -9.46 -9.67
N SER A 93 -10.67 -10.30 -10.69
CA SER A 93 -10.49 -11.75 -10.54
C SER A 93 -9.06 -12.12 -10.18
N ILE A 94 -8.90 -13.27 -9.51
CA ILE A 94 -7.59 -13.86 -9.17
C ILE A 94 -6.70 -13.99 -10.41
N ALA A 95 -7.25 -14.41 -11.56
CA ALA A 95 -6.49 -14.51 -12.81
C ALA A 95 -5.91 -13.17 -13.30
N ASN A 96 -6.61 -12.06 -13.05
CA ASN A 96 -6.13 -10.72 -13.36
C ASN A 96 -5.10 -10.24 -12.33
N LEU A 97 -5.32 -10.51 -11.04
CA LEU A 97 -4.34 -10.22 -9.98
C LEU A 97 -3.03 -11.00 -10.19
N MET A 98 -3.08 -12.26 -10.61
CA MET A 98 -1.91 -13.09 -10.95
C MET A 98 -1.09 -12.53 -12.12
N ARG A 99 -1.69 -11.70 -12.98
CA ARG A 99 -0.95 -10.94 -13.98
C ARG A 99 -0.32 -9.69 -13.35
N LEU A 100 -1.10 -8.95 -12.58
CA LEU A 100 -0.70 -7.67 -11.98
C LEU A 100 0.35 -7.83 -10.86
N VAL A 101 0.42 -8.98 -10.21
CA VAL A 101 1.48 -9.26 -9.21
C VAL A 101 2.87 -9.25 -9.85
N LYS A 102 2.96 -9.47 -11.17
CA LYS A 102 4.18 -9.42 -11.96
C LYS A 102 4.35 -8.09 -12.71
N ASP A 103 3.53 -7.08 -12.40
CA ASP A 103 3.62 -5.77 -13.05
C ASP A 103 4.98 -5.13 -12.80
N ALA A 104 5.49 -4.39 -13.79
CA ALA A 104 6.77 -3.70 -13.67
C ALA A 104 6.75 -2.60 -12.58
N ASP A 105 5.59 -1.98 -12.34
CA ASP A 105 5.44 -0.89 -11.40
C ASP A 105 5.14 -1.36 -9.97
N ARG A 106 5.91 -0.85 -9.01
CA ARG A 106 5.80 -1.23 -7.59
C ARG A 106 4.45 -0.86 -6.96
N TRP A 107 3.81 0.22 -7.40
CA TRP A 107 2.52 0.67 -6.85
C TRP A 107 1.37 -0.23 -7.29
N VAL A 108 1.47 -0.80 -8.50
CA VAL A 108 0.53 -1.82 -8.98
C VAL A 108 0.69 -3.09 -8.16
N ARG A 109 1.93 -3.56 -7.94
CA ARG A 109 2.20 -4.73 -7.09
C ARG A 109 1.73 -4.53 -5.64
N TRP A 110 1.94 -3.34 -5.08
CA TRP A 110 1.42 -2.97 -3.75
C TRP A 110 -0.11 -2.99 -3.69
N ALA A 111 -0.78 -2.50 -4.74
CA ALA A 111 -2.24 -2.55 -4.84
C ALA A 111 -2.79 -3.99 -4.91
N VAL A 112 -2.08 -4.92 -5.56
CA VAL A 112 -2.44 -6.35 -5.56
C VAL A 112 -2.37 -6.94 -4.16
N ALA A 113 -1.29 -6.68 -3.42
CA ALA A 113 -1.11 -7.20 -2.05
C ALA A 113 -2.21 -6.73 -1.09
N GLY A 114 -2.73 -5.51 -1.28
CA GLY A 114 -3.82 -4.95 -0.50
C GLY A 114 -5.23 -5.23 -1.02
N ASN A 115 -5.39 -6.01 -2.10
CA ASN A 115 -6.70 -6.33 -2.65
C ASN A 115 -7.45 -7.37 -1.78
N PRO A 116 -8.75 -7.19 -1.49
CA PRO A 116 -9.53 -8.18 -0.71
C PRO A 116 -9.59 -9.58 -1.35
N ALA A 117 -9.46 -9.69 -2.67
CA ALA A 117 -9.39 -10.94 -3.41
C ALA A 117 -7.95 -11.49 -3.55
N CYS A 118 -6.96 -10.88 -2.90
CA CYS A 118 -5.62 -11.45 -2.77
C CYS A 118 -5.70 -12.70 -1.89
N ASP A 119 -5.64 -13.86 -2.52
CA ASP A 119 -5.76 -15.15 -1.86
C ASP A 119 -4.38 -15.79 -1.59
N GLU A 120 -4.42 -16.98 -1.01
CA GLU A 120 -3.24 -17.77 -0.70
C GLU A 120 -2.40 -18.06 -1.95
N SER A 121 -3.03 -18.29 -3.11
CA SER A 121 -2.30 -18.59 -4.35
C SER A 121 -1.41 -17.42 -4.80
N ILE A 122 -1.91 -16.18 -4.67
CA ILE A 122 -1.16 -14.96 -4.98
C ILE A 122 -0.04 -14.76 -3.96
N ARG A 123 -0.32 -14.93 -2.66
CA ARG A 123 0.68 -14.81 -1.59
C ARG A 123 1.81 -15.83 -1.74
N GLN A 124 1.52 -17.05 -2.16
CA GLN A 124 2.52 -18.06 -2.47
C GLN A 124 3.44 -17.63 -3.62
N VAL A 125 2.88 -17.09 -4.70
CA VAL A 125 3.69 -16.55 -5.80
C VAL A 125 4.57 -15.40 -5.34
N MET A 126 4.04 -14.50 -4.50
CA MET A 126 4.81 -13.40 -3.91
C MET A 126 5.94 -13.92 -3.02
N SER A 127 5.75 -14.99 -2.25
CA SER A 127 6.77 -15.53 -1.35
C SER A 127 7.87 -16.32 -2.07
N GLN A 128 7.59 -16.88 -3.25
CA GLN A 128 8.51 -17.73 -4.01
C GLN A 128 9.34 -16.97 -5.05
N THR A 129 8.98 -15.73 -5.35
CA THR A 129 9.72 -14.90 -6.32
C THR A 129 11.11 -14.52 -5.81
N SER A 130 12.05 -14.32 -6.73
CA SER A 130 13.37 -13.74 -6.43
C SER A 130 13.30 -12.24 -6.14
N ASP A 131 12.23 -11.56 -6.56
CA ASP A 131 12.02 -10.14 -6.30
C ASP A 131 11.76 -9.87 -4.80
N LYS A 132 12.74 -9.26 -4.14
CA LYS A 132 12.64 -8.88 -2.72
C LYS A 132 11.52 -7.87 -2.46
N GLU A 133 11.13 -7.05 -3.44
CA GLU A 133 10.04 -6.08 -3.25
C GLU A 133 8.71 -6.80 -3.06
N LEU A 134 8.44 -7.83 -3.86
CA LEU A 134 7.23 -8.64 -3.73
C LEU A 134 7.19 -9.39 -2.39
N ARG A 135 8.31 -10.00 -1.98
CA ARG A 135 8.39 -10.62 -0.65
C ARG A 135 8.24 -9.59 0.48
N GLY A 136 8.77 -8.40 0.31
CA GLY A 136 8.63 -7.29 1.25
C GLY A 136 7.20 -6.74 1.33
N LEU A 137 6.44 -6.76 0.24
CA LEU A 137 5.01 -6.42 0.24
C LEU A 137 4.20 -7.44 1.06
N LEU A 138 4.51 -8.72 0.91
CA LEU A 138 3.92 -9.77 1.74
C LEU A 138 4.24 -9.54 3.23
N ALA A 139 5.47 -9.13 3.54
CA ALA A 139 5.89 -8.81 4.91
C ALA A 139 5.18 -7.60 5.55
N GLU A 140 4.49 -6.76 4.77
CA GLU A 140 3.69 -5.64 5.29
C GLU A 140 2.24 -6.05 5.60
N SER A 141 1.83 -7.26 5.23
CA SER A 141 0.51 -7.79 5.54
C SER A 141 0.36 -8.01 7.05
N ARG A 142 -0.77 -7.55 7.60
CA ARG A 142 -1.05 -7.63 9.05
C ARG A 142 -1.25 -9.06 9.53
N GLU A 143 -1.88 -9.86 8.69
CA GLU A 143 -2.20 -11.26 8.93
C GLU A 143 -1.49 -12.06 7.84
N LEU A 144 -0.54 -12.87 8.27
CA LEU A 144 0.20 -13.80 7.42
C LEU A 144 -0.04 -15.21 7.94
N GLU A 145 -0.17 -16.13 7.00
CA GLU A 145 -0.20 -17.56 7.30
C GLU A 145 1.11 -17.96 8.02
N PRO A 146 1.05 -18.81 9.06
CA PRO A 146 2.23 -19.17 9.86
C PRO A 146 3.40 -19.70 9.01
N GLU A 147 3.12 -20.48 7.97
CA GLU A 147 4.12 -21.04 7.07
C GLU A 147 4.83 -19.95 6.25
N LEU A 148 4.09 -18.92 5.81
CA LEU A 148 4.67 -17.77 5.11
C LEU A 148 5.45 -16.88 6.07
N ALA A 149 4.94 -16.66 7.28
CA ALA A 149 5.65 -15.92 8.31
C ALA A 149 7.00 -16.57 8.65
N ALA A 150 7.01 -17.90 8.89
CA ALA A 150 8.23 -18.67 9.13
C ALA A 150 9.24 -18.52 7.96
N LYS A 151 8.76 -18.61 6.72
CA LYS A 151 9.60 -18.41 5.54
C LYS A 151 10.18 -17.00 5.45
N LEU A 152 9.41 -15.97 5.81
CA LEU A 152 9.86 -14.57 5.78
C LEU A 152 10.79 -14.23 6.96
N ILE A 153 10.65 -14.89 8.11
CA ILE A 153 11.63 -14.81 9.23
C ILE A 153 13.02 -15.24 8.74
N ASP A 154 13.09 -16.25 7.87
CA ASP A 154 14.36 -16.73 7.32
C ASP A 154 14.71 -16.14 5.95
N ASP A 155 14.03 -15.06 5.51
CA ASP A 155 14.27 -14.46 4.19
C ASP A 155 15.73 -14.02 4.05
N VAL A 156 16.33 -14.31 2.90
CA VAL A 156 17.71 -13.93 2.60
C VAL A 156 17.94 -12.41 2.68
N SER A 157 16.91 -11.61 2.39
CA SER A 157 16.97 -10.15 2.39
C SER A 157 16.65 -9.57 3.77
N PRO A 158 17.60 -8.88 4.44
CA PRO A 158 17.31 -8.20 5.70
C PRO A 158 16.24 -7.11 5.60
N GLU A 159 16.04 -6.56 4.40
CA GLU A 159 14.98 -5.56 4.15
C GLU A 159 13.59 -6.18 4.23
N VAL A 160 13.42 -7.43 3.75
CA VAL A 160 12.15 -8.15 3.88
C VAL A 160 11.86 -8.45 5.35
N ARG A 161 12.88 -8.94 6.07
CA ARG A 161 12.79 -9.22 7.51
C ARG A 161 12.53 -7.98 8.35
N GLU A 162 13.12 -6.84 8.02
CA GLU A 162 12.83 -5.54 8.66
C GLU A 162 11.37 -5.11 8.43
N ARG A 163 10.87 -5.24 7.20
CA ARG A 163 9.46 -4.92 6.88
C ARG A 163 8.52 -5.81 7.69
N LEU A 164 8.83 -7.10 7.80
CA LEU A 164 8.07 -8.04 8.65
C LEU A 164 8.09 -7.60 10.11
N ALA A 165 9.28 -7.34 10.66
CA ALA A 165 9.47 -6.89 12.03
C ALA A 165 8.67 -5.62 12.35
N THR A 166 8.58 -4.68 11.41
CA THR A 166 7.91 -3.39 11.60
C THR A 166 6.38 -3.49 11.60
N HIS A 167 5.80 -4.45 10.86
CA HIS A 167 4.35 -4.49 10.59
C HIS A 167 3.63 -5.70 11.19
N THR A 168 4.35 -6.76 11.56
CA THR A 168 3.75 -7.97 12.10
C THR A 168 2.95 -7.70 13.37
N HIS A 169 1.82 -8.39 13.51
CA HIS A 169 1.00 -8.42 14.72
C HIS A 169 1.22 -9.70 15.54
N ASP A 170 1.99 -10.64 15.00
CA ASP A 170 2.25 -11.93 15.62
C ASP A 170 3.40 -11.80 16.64
N PRO A 171 3.13 -12.07 17.94
CA PRO A 171 4.15 -11.97 18.99
C PRO A 171 5.31 -12.97 18.80
N ASP A 172 5.08 -14.14 18.21
CA ASP A 172 6.13 -15.14 18.00
C ASP A 172 7.09 -14.70 16.90
N VAL A 173 6.57 -14.06 15.85
CA VAL A 173 7.38 -13.42 14.82
C VAL A 173 8.22 -12.27 15.41
N ILE A 174 7.63 -11.45 16.28
CA ILE A 174 8.35 -10.37 16.98
C ILE A 174 9.50 -10.96 17.82
N ASN A 175 9.22 -12.01 18.59
CA ASN A 175 10.21 -12.69 19.42
C ASN A 175 11.37 -13.27 18.60
N ALA A 176 11.07 -13.91 17.47
CA ALA A 176 12.09 -14.45 16.58
C ALA A 176 12.98 -13.34 16.00
N LEU A 177 12.40 -12.24 15.52
CA LEU A 177 13.13 -11.13 14.89
C LEU A 177 13.85 -10.22 15.89
N LEU A 178 13.49 -10.26 17.18
CA LEU A 178 14.23 -9.60 18.25
C LEU A 178 15.67 -10.12 18.36
N ALA A 179 15.89 -11.40 18.06
CA ALA A 179 17.20 -12.03 18.06
C ALA A 179 17.89 -12.00 16.68
N ASP A 180 17.34 -11.28 15.68
CA ASP A 180 17.92 -11.27 14.33
C ASP A 180 19.36 -10.77 14.35
N ARG A 181 20.24 -11.49 13.65
CA ARG A 181 21.66 -11.15 13.49
C ARG A 181 21.89 -9.75 12.91
N THR A 182 20.94 -9.23 12.15
CA THR A 182 21.03 -7.95 11.47
C THR A 182 20.38 -6.86 12.29
N ALA A 183 21.17 -5.87 12.70
CA ALA A 183 20.68 -4.74 13.49
C ALA A 183 19.54 -3.97 12.83
N ARG A 184 19.53 -3.92 11.48
CA ARG A 184 18.45 -3.31 10.70
C ARG A 184 17.09 -3.96 10.97
N VAL A 185 17.05 -5.28 11.17
CA VAL A 185 15.82 -6.01 11.47
C VAL A 185 15.37 -5.73 12.90
N ARG A 186 16.29 -5.78 13.87
CA ARG A 186 15.99 -5.41 15.27
C ARG A 186 15.54 -3.96 15.42
N LYS A 187 16.07 -3.05 14.58
CA LYS A 187 15.57 -1.67 14.44
C LYS A 187 14.13 -1.62 13.93
N GLY A 188 13.75 -2.53 13.02
CA GLY A 188 12.36 -2.73 12.61
C GLY A 188 11.47 -3.15 13.79
N VAL A 189 11.94 -4.08 14.62
CA VAL A 189 11.23 -4.50 15.84
C VAL A 189 11.06 -3.33 16.82
N ALA A 190 12.10 -2.50 17.01
CA ALA A 190 12.04 -1.29 17.83
C ALA A 190 11.02 -0.25 17.35
N ARG A 191 10.62 -0.28 16.08
CA ARG A 191 9.58 0.58 15.52
C ARG A 191 8.18 -0.02 15.62
N ASN A 192 8.07 -1.28 16.01
CA ASN A 192 6.78 -1.96 16.07
C ASN A 192 6.03 -1.56 17.36
N PRO A 193 4.83 -0.93 17.23
CA PRO A 193 4.06 -0.49 18.39
C PRO A 193 3.48 -1.65 19.22
N ARG A 194 3.54 -2.88 18.72
CA ARG A 194 3.07 -4.09 19.40
C ARG A 194 4.12 -4.75 20.29
N THR A 195 5.32 -4.17 20.39
CA THR A 195 6.34 -4.67 21.32
C THR A 195 5.86 -4.60 22.77
N THR A 196 6.13 -5.65 23.54
CA THR A 196 5.88 -5.71 24.99
C THR A 196 6.92 -4.93 25.77
N ALA A 197 6.66 -4.63 27.05
CA ALA A 197 7.63 -3.95 27.91
C ALA A 197 8.97 -4.72 27.98
N GLU A 198 8.93 -6.05 28.17
CA GLU A 198 10.12 -6.89 28.20
C GLU A 198 10.93 -6.83 26.89
N GLN A 199 10.26 -6.85 25.75
CA GLN A 199 10.90 -6.71 24.43
C GLN A 199 11.53 -5.31 24.26
N ARG A 200 10.86 -4.26 24.74
CA ARG A 200 11.40 -2.89 24.73
C ARG A 200 12.63 -2.77 25.63
N SER A 201 12.63 -3.38 26.81
CA SER A 201 13.80 -3.40 27.69
C SER A 201 14.99 -4.13 27.06
N ALA A 202 14.76 -5.24 26.36
CA ALA A 202 15.79 -5.93 25.60
C ALA A 202 16.36 -5.04 24.47
N LEU A 203 15.51 -4.32 23.74
CA LEU A 203 15.92 -3.38 22.69
C LEU A 203 16.64 -2.15 23.25
N ALA A 204 16.27 -1.68 24.44
CA ALA A 204 16.96 -0.60 25.15
C ALA A 204 18.37 -1.01 25.58
N ALA A 205 18.65 -2.31 25.71
CA ALA A 205 19.97 -2.87 25.96
C ALA A 205 20.71 -3.32 24.68
N ASP A 206 20.15 -3.12 23.49
CA ASP A 206 20.74 -3.59 22.23
C ASP A 206 22.15 -2.99 22.05
N PRO A 207 23.16 -3.78 21.62
CA PRO A 207 24.51 -3.26 21.41
C PRO A 207 24.58 -2.13 20.37
N VAL A 208 23.63 -2.08 19.44
CA VAL A 208 23.63 -1.16 18.30
C VAL A 208 22.86 0.11 18.62
N VAL A 209 23.57 1.25 18.48
CA VAL A 209 23.08 2.61 18.75
C VAL A 209 21.80 2.92 17.99
N ASP A 210 21.75 2.58 16.71
CA ASP A 210 20.58 2.81 15.84
C ASP A 210 19.31 2.11 16.30
N VAL A 211 19.43 0.95 16.95
CA VAL A 211 18.29 0.19 17.48
C VAL A 211 17.72 0.91 18.69
N ARG A 212 18.58 1.25 19.66
CA ARG A 212 18.20 2.00 20.86
C ARG A 212 17.60 3.37 20.52
N ALA A 213 18.22 4.09 19.59
CA ALA A 213 17.70 5.39 19.15
C ALA A 213 16.38 5.28 18.37
N ALA A 214 16.13 4.19 17.64
CA ALA A 214 14.85 3.96 16.97
C ALA A 214 13.73 3.67 17.97
N LEU A 215 14.02 2.87 19.00
CA LEU A 215 13.09 2.55 20.08
C LEU A 215 12.55 3.82 20.76
N VAL A 216 13.46 4.70 21.18
CA VAL A 216 13.13 5.99 21.84
C VAL A 216 12.20 6.88 21.02
N ARG A 217 12.30 6.80 19.69
CA ARG A 217 11.51 7.64 18.76
C ARG A 217 10.17 7.02 18.38
N ALA A 218 9.94 5.74 18.67
CA ALA A 218 8.83 5.00 18.11
C ALA A 218 7.77 4.60 19.14
N VAL A 219 8.17 4.34 20.38
CA VAL A 219 7.28 3.81 21.43
C VAL A 219 7.52 4.50 22.76
N GLU A 220 6.49 4.55 23.60
CA GLU A 220 6.65 4.91 25.01
C GLU A 220 7.45 3.82 25.74
N LEU A 221 8.37 4.27 26.58
CA LEU A 221 9.22 3.43 27.41
C LEU A 221 8.88 3.67 28.87
N ASP A 222 9.14 2.65 29.69
CA ASP A 222 9.00 2.81 31.13
C ASP A 222 10.17 3.64 31.71
N ASP A 223 9.98 4.12 32.94
CA ASP A 223 10.98 4.97 33.61
C ASP A 223 12.32 4.23 33.82
N ALA A 224 12.30 2.90 33.95
CA ALA A 224 13.51 2.10 34.14
C ALA A 224 14.39 2.08 32.87
N ASP A 225 13.77 1.90 31.71
CA ASP A 225 14.43 1.95 30.41
C ASP A 225 14.88 3.37 30.06
N LEU A 226 14.04 4.37 30.35
CA LEU A 226 14.39 5.78 30.15
C LEU A 226 15.60 6.18 31.02
N ALA A 227 15.63 5.80 32.29
CA ALA A 227 16.74 6.09 33.20
C ALA A 227 18.06 5.49 32.66
N ARG A 228 18.03 4.26 32.13
CA ARG A 228 19.20 3.65 31.48
C ARG A 228 19.65 4.43 30.24
N LEU A 229 18.71 4.89 29.42
CA LEU A 229 18.98 5.54 28.13
C LEU A 229 19.40 7.01 28.28
N VAL A 230 19.07 7.67 29.39
CA VAL A 230 19.59 9.01 29.73
C VAL A 230 21.11 8.97 29.87
N ASP A 231 21.66 7.94 30.49
CA ASP A 231 23.11 7.76 30.67
C ASP A 231 23.75 6.93 29.54
N ASP A 232 23.05 6.77 28.40
CA ASP A 232 23.56 5.99 27.28
C ASP A 232 24.89 6.56 26.79
N ARG A 233 25.91 5.71 26.65
CA ARG A 233 27.23 6.09 26.14
C ARG A 233 27.20 6.81 24.79
N ALA A 234 26.20 6.53 23.95
CA ALA A 234 26.09 7.11 22.63
C ALA A 234 25.28 8.42 22.66
N VAL A 235 25.95 9.51 22.27
CA VAL A 235 25.33 10.84 22.09
C VAL A 235 24.08 10.79 21.22
N GLN A 236 24.06 9.93 20.20
CA GLN A 236 22.90 9.78 19.30
C GLN A 236 21.64 9.29 20.01
N VAL A 237 21.76 8.43 21.02
CA VAL A 237 20.62 7.94 21.82
C VAL A 237 20.14 9.05 22.74
N ARG A 238 21.05 9.72 23.45
CA ARG A 238 20.70 10.84 24.32
C ARG A 238 20.08 12.01 23.55
N LEU A 239 20.55 12.29 22.34
CA LEU A 239 19.94 13.25 21.42
C LEU A 239 18.55 12.79 20.95
N ALA A 240 18.36 11.48 20.70
CA ALA A 240 17.04 10.93 20.41
C ALA A 240 16.08 11.14 21.58
N MET A 241 16.55 10.94 22.82
CA MET A 241 15.77 11.17 24.03
C MET A 241 15.39 12.64 24.19
N ALA A 242 16.34 13.56 23.97
CA ALA A 242 16.10 15.00 24.05
C ALA A 242 15.04 15.48 23.04
N THR A 243 14.98 14.84 21.86
CA THR A 243 14.11 15.24 20.74
C THR A 243 12.81 14.44 20.61
N SER A 244 12.64 13.36 21.38
CA SER A 244 11.47 12.48 21.28
C SER A 244 10.26 13.04 22.01
N GLU A 245 9.08 12.90 21.39
CA GLU A 245 7.80 13.29 22.00
C GLU A 245 7.35 12.32 23.10
N PHE A 246 7.84 11.08 23.07
CA PHE A 246 7.51 10.04 24.05
C PHE A 246 8.29 10.19 25.36
N VAL A 247 9.32 11.04 25.40
CA VAL A 247 10.14 11.22 26.60
C VAL A 247 9.48 12.22 27.56
N PRO A 248 9.23 11.84 28.83
CA PRO A 248 8.63 12.72 29.82
C PRO A 248 9.48 13.97 30.10
N PRO A 249 8.85 15.11 30.46
CA PRO A 249 9.57 16.36 30.72
C PRO A 249 10.67 16.27 31.78
N HIS A 250 10.44 15.50 32.85
CA HIS A 250 11.40 15.36 33.94
C HIS A 250 12.67 14.60 33.51
N ILE A 251 12.52 13.57 32.67
CA ILE A 251 13.65 12.86 32.03
C ILE A 251 14.38 13.79 31.07
N ARG A 252 13.64 14.56 30.24
CA ARG A 252 14.25 15.54 29.32
C ARG A 252 15.02 16.63 30.07
N GLN A 253 14.56 17.05 31.25
CA GLN A 253 15.25 18.03 32.06
C GLN A 253 16.62 17.53 32.57
N ALA A 254 16.76 16.22 32.84
CA ALA A 254 18.06 15.65 33.18
C ALA A 254 19.08 15.82 32.04
N LEU A 255 18.63 15.67 30.79
CA LEU A 255 19.46 15.85 29.59
C LEU A 255 19.83 17.31 29.32
N ALA A 256 19.19 18.30 29.94
CA ALA A 256 19.58 19.71 29.80
C ALA A 256 20.97 20.04 30.37
N ARG A 257 21.55 19.11 31.14
CA ARG A 257 22.91 19.18 31.70
C ARG A 257 23.83 18.11 31.12
N ASP A 258 23.48 17.53 29.97
CA ASP A 258 24.33 16.56 29.28
C ASP A 258 25.72 17.16 29.01
N ALA A 259 26.75 16.32 29.08
CA ALA A 259 28.11 16.73 28.76
C ALA A 259 28.27 17.13 27.29
N ASP A 260 27.41 16.63 26.40
CA ASP A 260 27.33 17.02 25.00
C ASP A 260 26.36 18.19 24.80
N GLU A 261 26.88 19.34 24.34
CA GLU A 261 26.11 20.56 24.17
C GLU A 261 24.99 20.43 23.13
N MET A 262 25.12 19.54 22.13
CA MET A 262 24.03 19.31 21.17
C MET A 262 22.84 18.63 21.85
N VAL A 263 23.09 17.71 22.78
CA VAL A 263 22.04 17.06 23.57
C VAL A 263 21.43 18.07 24.55
N ALA A 264 22.28 18.81 25.28
CA ALA A 264 21.84 19.78 26.26
C ALA A 264 21.01 20.94 25.66
N SER A 265 21.41 21.44 24.49
CA SER A 265 20.63 22.47 23.76
C SER A 265 19.32 21.90 23.23
N ALA A 266 19.33 20.72 22.60
CA ALA A 266 18.11 20.07 22.11
C ALA A 266 17.08 19.82 23.23
N ALA A 267 17.53 19.45 24.43
CA ALA A 267 16.67 19.24 25.58
C ALA A 267 16.05 20.55 26.11
N ARG A 268 16.83 21.64 26.16
CA ARG A 268 16.37 22.98 26.60
C ARG A 268 15.40 23.61 25.61
N ASP A 269 15.67 23.43 24.32
CA ASP A 269 14.93 24.08 23.23
C ASP A 269 13.73 23.24 22.76
N TYR A 270 13.52 22.05 23.33
CA TYR A 270 12.43 21.17 22.93
C TYR A 270 11.06 21.86 23.05
N ARG A 271 10.30 21.82 21.95
CA ARG A 271 8.91 22.26 21.88
C ARG A 271 8.03 21.10 21.44
N PRO A 272 6.98 20.72 22.20
CA PRO A 272 6.04 19.70 21.77
C PRO A 272 5.40 20.06 20.41
N GLY A 273 5.29 19.10 19.49
CA GLY A 273 4.63 19.30 18.20
C GLY A 273 5.45 20.03 17.13
N ALA A 274 6.72 20.36 17.38
CA ALA A 274 7.63 20.96 16.41
C ALA A 274 8.39 19.92 15.55
N GLY A 275 8.31 18.62 15.88
CA GLY A 275 9.06 17.55 15.22
C GLY A 275 8.19 16.59 14.39
N ASN A 276 8.38 16.64 13.06
CA ASN A 276 7.99 15.66 12.03
C ASN A 276 6.87 14.65 12.38
N ALA A 277 5.65 15.00 11.95
CA ALA A 277 4.60 14.04 11.64
C ALA A 277 5.03 13.10 10.49
N SER A 278 5.86 12.10 10.81
CA SER A 278 6.02 10.88 10.02
C SER A 278 5.60 9.69 10.87
N ALA A 279 4.43 9.80 11.49
CA ALA A 279 3.60 8.61 11.61
C ALA A 279 3.36 8.14 10.19
N VAL A 280 3.83 6.94 9.85
CA VAL A 280 3.39 6.19 8.69
C VAL A 280 1.88 6.04 8.83
N ARG A 281 1.14 7.03 8.34
CA ARG A 281 -0.28 6.89 8.10
C ARG A 281 -0.36 5.90 6.96
N ALA A 282 -0.80 4.68 7.27
CA ALA A 282 -1.47 3.85 6.29
C ALA A 282 -2.40 4.77 5.47
N PRO A 283 -2.41 4.67 4.13
CA PRO A 283 -3.20 5.56 3.31
C PRO A 283 -4.62 5.53 3.84
N ARG A 284 -5.09 6.70 4.29
CA ARG A 284 -6.45 6.85 4.75
C ARG A 284 -7.35 6.40 3.61
N ILE A 285 -8.09 5.32 3.84
CA ILE A 285 -9.25 4.95 3.02
C ILE A 285 -10.24 6.09 3.23
N ALA A 286 -10.12 7.12 2.40
CA ALA A 286 -11.05 8.23 2.38
C ALA A 286 -12.32 7.73 1.70
N HIS A 287 -13.22 7.12 2.48
CA HIS A 287 -14.63 7.14 2.12
C HIS A 287 -15.07 8.61 2.17
N ARG A 288 -15.10 9.25 1.00
CA ARG A 288 -15.75 10.55 0.84
C ARG A 288 -17.25 10.24 0.67
N PRO A 289 -18.13 10.60 1.61
CA PRO A 289 -19.56 10.59 1.33
C PRO A 289 -19.83 11.67 0.29
N SER A 290 -20.54 11.29 -0.78
CA SER A 290 -20.98 12.19 -1.82
C SER A 290 -21.87 13.28 -1.22
N ALA A 291 -21.39 14.52 -1.23
CA ALA A 291 -22.22 15.69 -0.98
C ALA A 291 -23.17 15.88 -2.19
N GLY A 292 -24.42 15.45 -2.03
CA GLY A 292 -25.52 15.83 -2.90
C GLY A 292 -26.25 17.03 -2.33
N ALA A 293 -25.91 18.24 -2.79
CA ALA A 293 -26.75 19.40 -2.62
C ALA A 293 -27.77 19.44 -3.77
N GLY A 294 -29.06 19.40 -3.43
CA GLY A 294 -30.17 19.60 -4.35
C GLY A 294 -31.35 20.23 -3.62
N ARG A 295 -31.42 21.57 -3.65
CA ARG A 295 -32.59 22.35 -3.23
C ARG A 295 -33.65 22.34 -4.33
N SER A 296 -34.90 22.10 -3.94
CA SER A 296 -36.14 22.67 -4.49
C SER A 296 -37.28 22.16 -3.60
N GLY A 297 -38.19 22.92 -3.01
CA GLY A 297 -38.70 24.25 -3.32
C GLY A 297 -40.23 24.16 -3.34
N GLY A 298 -40.90 24.71 -2.31
CA GLY A 298 -42.28 25.23 -2.35
C GLY A 298 -43.45 24.23 -2.30
N GLY A 299 -44.45 24.52 -1.45
CA GLY A 299 -45.79 23.95 -1.59
C GLY A 299 -46.61 23.88 -0.30
N THR A 300 -47.34 24.95 -0.02
CA THR A 300 -48.42 25.11 0.97
C THR A 300 -49.48 24.00 0.97
N ALA A 301 -50.04 23.65 2.15
CA ALA A 301 -51.48 23.72 2.42
C ALA A 301 -51.78 23.38 3.90
N ARG A 302 -52.54 24.30 4.51
CA ARG A 302 -53.44 24.24 5.68
C ARG A 302 -53.40 23.05 6.64
#